data_AF-A0A7S0HQI4-F1
#
_entry.id   AF-A0A7S0HQI4-F1
#
_cell.length_a   1.000
_cell.length_b   1.000
_cell.length_c   1.000
_cell.angle_alpha   90.00
_cell.angle_beta   90.00
_cell.angle_gamma   90.00
#
_symmetry.space_group_name_H-M   'P 1'
#
loop_
_entity.id
_entity.type
_entity.pdbx_description
1 polymer ?
#
loop_
_entity_poly.entity_id
_entity_poly.type
_entity_poly.pdbx_seq_one_letter_code
_entity_poly.pdbx_strand_id
1 'polypeptide(L)'
;MRARPTSWHYQGQEYVNERPVAAQQTGWHFVAVMRRHLPNAVGGVSWYGVDDTSHGARIPVYCSATAVPAGWTRSPRTGAMAAQSSTSAYWVPGSTDEAHFSLDSAWWVHNLVANLAYARWTAHADVTAEILEVEVEALGAAAALEAKALSMLREGRDDDAAQLLTEHTVRAGQALVARWLALWV
;
A
#
# COMPACT_ATOMS: atom_id res chain seq x y z
N MET A 1 -8.95 -18.73 4.10
CA MET A 1 -8.79 -17.92 5.32
C MET A 1 -9.17 -18.82 6.49
N ARG A 2 -8.45 -18.80 7.61
CA ARG A 2 -8.85 -19.63 8.78
C ARG A 2 -10.07 -18.96 9.44
N ALA A 3 -11.17 -19.70 9.57
CA ALA A 3 -12.39 -19.20 10.21
C ALA A 3 -12.12 -18.82 11.68
N ARG A 4 -12.72 -17.72 12.12
CA ARG A 4 -12.73 -17.26 13.52
C ARG A 4 -14.02 -17.79 14.18
N PRO A 5 -14.02 -18.13 15.48
CA PRO A 5 -12.95 -18.01 16.47
C PRO A 5 -11.78 -18.99 16.23
N THR A 6 -10.57 -18.65 16.70
CA THR A 6 -9.38 -19.51 16.56
C THR A 6 -9.32 -20.66 17.56
N SER A 7 -10.23 -20.69 18.52
CA SER A 7 -10.43 -21.82 19.41
C SER A 7 -11.52 -22.77 18.90
N TRP A 8 -11.34 -24.05 19.15
CA TRP A 8 -12.30 -25.10 18.79
C TRP A 8 -12.27 -26.21 19.84
N HIS A 9 -13.36 -26.97 19.95
CA HIS A 9 -13.48 -28.05 20.92
C HIS A 9 -13.47 -29.40 20.23
N TYR A 10 -12.74 -30.36 20.80
CA TYR A 10 -12.77 -31.75 20.35
C TYR A 10 -12.55 -32.70 21.54
N GLN A 11 -13.46 -33.67 21.70
CA GLN A 11 -13.44 -34.63 22.81
C GLN A 11 -13.34 -33.96 24.21
N GLY A 12 -14.05 -32.85 24.41
CA GLY A 12 -14.07 -32.14 25.69
C GLY A 12 -12.80 -31.34 26.01
N GLN A 13 -11.84 -31.27 25.07
CA GLN A 13 -10.66 -30.42 25.18
C GLN A 13 -10.80 -29.21 24.27
N GLU A 14 -10.35 -28.05 24.74
CA GLU A 14 -10.21 -26.84 23.95
C GLU A 14 -8.85 -26.83 23.26
N TYR A 15 -8.87 -26.56 21.96
CA TYR A 15 -7.69 -26.38 21.13
C TYR A 15 -7.67 -24.97 20.59
N VAL A 16 -6.48 -24.48 20.29
CA VAL A 16 -6.27 -23.16 19.70
C VAL A 16 -5.36 -23.29 18.47
N ASN A 17 -5.68 -22.54 17.42
CA ASN A 17 -4.77 -22.33 16.31
C ASN A 17 -3.84 -21.15 16.61
N GLU A 18 -2.60 -21.19 16.12
CA GLU A 18 -1.71 -20.03 16.26
C GLU A 18 -2.32 -18.78 15.62
N ARG A 19 -2.04 -17.62 16.22
CA ARG A 19 -2.44 -16.34 15.63
C ARG A 19 -1.71 -16.16 14.29
N PRO A 20 -2.42 -15.99 13.17
CA PRO A 20 -1.76 -15.70 11.90
C PRO A 20 -1.16 -14.30 11.93
N VAL A 21 -0.04 -14.13 11.22
CA VAL A 21 0.60 -12.82 11.00
C VAL A 21 -0.30 -11.97 10.10
N ALA A 22 -0.82 -12.56 9.01
CA ALA A 22 -1.83 -11.97 8.15
C ALA A 22 -3.21 -12.00 8.81
N ALA A 23 -3.83 -10.83 8.93
CA ALA A 23 -5.08 -10.69 9.64
C ALA A 23 -5.85 -9.44 9.20
N GLN A 24 -7.19 -9.55 9.27
CA GLN A 24 -8.18 -8.50 9.01
C GLN A 24 -7.96 -7.18 9.76
N GLN A 25 -7.25 -7.21 10.89
CA GLN A 25 -6.97 -6.02 11.69
C GLN A 25 -5.75 -5.23 11.20
N THR A 26 -5.05 -5.73 10.18
CA THR A 26 -3.89 -5.04 9.61
C THR A 26 -4.38 -3.84 8.81
N GLY A 27 -4.09 -2.63 9.27
CA GLY A 27 -4.40 -1.43 8.49
C GLY A 27 -3.39 -1.17 7.36
N TRP A 28 -2.13 -1.54 7.58
CA TRP A 28 -1.05 -1.41 6.61
C TRP A 28 0.13 -2.33 6.97
N HIS A 29 0.99 -2.56 6.00
CA HIS A 29 2.23 -3.32 6.18
C HIS A 29 3.35 -2.77 5.32
N PHE A 30 4.60 -2.92 5.75
CA PHE A 30 5.73 -2.45 4.97
C PHE A 30 7.02 -3.24 5.19
N VAL A 31 7.94 -3.12 4.24
CA VAL A 31 9.35 -3.51 4.38
C VAL A 31 10.21 -2.27 4.12
N ALA A 32 10.96 -1.83 5.13
CA ALA A 32 11.86 -0.69 5.00
C ALA A 32 13.27 -1.16 4.60
N VAL A 33 13.80 -0.62 3.52
CA VAL A 33 15.14 -0.90 3.01
C VAL A 33 15.97 0.37 3.08
N MET A 34 17.08 0.32 3.82
CA MET A 34 17.98 1.45 4.04
C MET A 34 19.37 1.12 3.51
N ARG A 35 19.80 1.81 2.44
CA ARG A 35 21.04 1.52 1.71
C ARG A 35 22.08 2.62 1.91
N ARG A 36 22.98 2.41 2.88
CA ARG A 36 24.04 3.36 3.27
C ARG A 36 25.01 3.78 2.16
N HIS A 37 25.09 3.02 1.07
CA HIS A 37 26.02 3.27 -0.04
C HIS A 37 25.40 4.13 -1.16
N LEU A 38 24.14 4.54 -1.00
CA LEU A 38 23.43 5.41 -1.93
C LEU A 38 23.18 6.78 -1.26
N PRO A 39 23.02 7.86 -2.05
CA PRO A 39 22.57 9.15 -1.53
C PRO A 39 21.23 9.04 -0.80
N ASN A 40 21.03 9.92 0.19
CA ASN A 40 19.83 9.91 1.03
C ASN A 40 18.52 9.93 0.22
N ALA A 41 18.47 10.63 -0.91
CA ALA A 41 17.24 10.70 -1.72
C ALA A 41 16.80 9.33 -2.30
N VAL A 42 17.73 8.41 -2.56
CA VAL A 42 17.46 7.11 -3.17
C VAL A 42 17.63 5.96 -2.17
N GLY A 43 18.50 6.12 -1.19
CA GLY A 43 18.95 5.03 -0.32
C GLY A 43 17.86 4.42 0.55
N GLY A 44 16.84 5.19 0.94
CA GLY A 44 15.70 4.72 1.72
C GLY A 44 14.47 4.43 0.85
N VAL A 45 13.95 3.20 0.94
CA VAL A 45 12.69 2.79 0.29
C VAL A 45 11.82 2.06 1.29
N SER A 46 10.58 2.52 1.44
CA SER A 46 9.52 1.80 2.15
C SER A 46 8.64 1.08 1.13
N TRP A 47 8.71 -0.24 1.09
CA TRP A 47 7.78 -1.07 0.31
C TRP A 47 6.48 -1.17 1.08
N TYR A 48 5.54 -0.27 0.79
CA TYR A 48 4.35 -0.05 1.60
C TYR A 48 3.11 -0.66 0.92
N GLY A 49 2.28 -1.35 1.70
CA GLY A 49 0.98 -1.88 1.29
C GLY A 49 -0.10 -1.52 2.30
N VAL A 50 -1.33 -1.39 1.79
CA VAL A 50 -2.54 -1.07 2.57
C VAL A 50 -3.29 -2.37 2.86
N ASP A 51 -3.95 -2.44 4.02
CA ASP A 51 -4.81 -3.54 4.45
C ASP A 51 -4.04 -4.85 4.78
N ASP A 52 -4.69 -6.03 4.69
CA ASP A 52 -4.11 -7.31 5.10
C ASP A 52 -2.91 -7.70 4.24
N THR A 53 -1.79 -8.01 4.91
CA THR A 53 -0.58 -8.59 4.31
C THR A 53 -0.78 -9.79 3.39
N SER A 54 -1.89 -10.55 3.49
CA SER A 54 -2.17 -11.63 2.53
C SER A 54 -2.92 -11.19 1.28
N HIS A 55 -3.53 -10.00 1.28
CA HIS A 55 -4.40 -9.50 0.20
C HIS A 55 -4.01 -8.11 -0.31
N GLY A 56 -2.94 -7.51 0.23
CA GLY A 56 -2.38 -6.23 -0.20
C GLY A 56 -1.01 -6.40 -0.86
N ALA A 57 -0.79 -5.69 -1.97
CA ALA A 57 0.53 -5.57 -2.61
C ALA A 57 1.31 -4.38 -2.06
N ARG A 58 2.65 -4.45 -2.19
CA ARG A 58 3.55 -3.36 -1.80
C ARG A 58 4.01 -2.57 -3.03
N ILE A 59 4.04 -1.25 -2.87
CA ILE A 59 4.65 -0.33 -3.83
C ILE A 59 5.84 0.41 -3.19
N PRO A 60 6.82 0.87 -3.98
CA PRO A 60 7.97 1.59 -3.45
C PRO A 60 7.59 3.05 -3.11
N VAL A 61 7.84 3.44 -1.86
CA VAL A 61 7.79 4.82 -1.38
C VAL A 61 9.22 5.25 -1.04
N TYR A 62 9.81 6.11 -1.87
CA TYR A 62 11.16 6.63 -1.64
C TYR A 62 11.15 7.69 -0.54
N CYS A 63 12.22 7.78 0.25
CA CYS A 63 12.31 8.76 1.33
C CYS A 63 12.40 10.22 0.86
N SER A 64 12.73 10.47 -0.41
CA SER A 64 12.62 11.80 -1.03
C SER A 64 11.22 12.10 -1.58
N ALA A 65 10.26 11.18 -1.48
CA ALA A 65 8.93 11.39 -2.01
C ALA A 65 8.22 12.51 -1.24
N THR A 66 7.67 13.49 -1.96
CA THR A 66 7.00 14.67 -1.36
C THR A 66 5.47 14.62 -1.44
N ALA A 67 4.94 13.61 -2.13
CA ALA A 67 3.53 13.36 -2.34
C ALA A 67 3.23 11.86 -2.22
N VAL A 68 1.96 11.55 -1.94
CA VAL A 68 1.43 10.18 -1.88
C VAL A 68 0.25 10.06 -2.85
N PRO A 69 -0.15 8.83 -3.25
CA PRO A 69 -1.31 8.62 -4.11
C PRO A 69 -2.57 9.29 -3.51
N ALA A 70 -3.39 9.93 -4.35
CA ALA A 70 -4.56 10.69 -3.88
C ALA A 70 -5.51 9.84 -3.01
N GLY A 71 -5.76 8.59 -3.39
CA GLY A 71 -6.62 7.66 -2.64
C GLY A 71 -6.06 7.22 -1.28
N TRP A 72 -4.82 7.59 -0.96
CA TRP A 72 -4.14 7.28 0.31
C TRP A 72 -4.15 8.49 1.26
N THR A 73 -4.71 9.62 0.81
CA THR A 73 -4.79 10.85 1.61
C THR A 73 -6.14 10.93 2.34
N ARG A 74 -6.28 11.90 3.26
CA ARG A 74 -7.56 12.23 3.90
C ARG A 74 -8.28 13.39 3.22
N SER A 75 -7.69 14.00 2.18
CA SER A 75 -8.23 15.21 1.54
C SER A 75 -8.00 15.14 0.04
N PRO A 76 -9.06 15.16 -0.79
CA PRO A 76 -8.95 14.99 -2.24
C PRO A 76 -8.26 16.16 -2.96
N ARG A 77 -7.92 17.26 -2.27
CA ARG A 77 -7.52 18.51 -2.94
C ARG A 77 -6.01 18.72 -3.13
N THR A 78 -5.13 17.94 -2.53
CA THR A 78 -3.68 18.05 -2.80
C THR A 78 -3.00 16.73 -2.51
N GLY A 79 -2.48 16.04 -3.54
CA GLY A 79 -1.62 14.87 -3.38
C GLY A 79 -0.30 15.13 -2.63
N ALA A 80 0.00 16.39 -2.27
CA ALA A 80 0.99 16.69 -1.25
C ALA A 80 0.64 15.95 0.05
N MET A 81 1.63 15.55 0.84
CA MET A 81 1.44 15.15 2.24
C MET A 81 0.49 16.15 2.89
N ALA A 82 -0.81 15.84 2.93
CA ALA A 82 -1.81 16.74 3.46
C ALA A 82 -1.38 16.92 4.91
N ALA A 83 -0.94 18.14 5.24
CA ALA A 83 -0.64 18.51 6.61
C ALA A 83 -1.78 17.92 7.43
N GLN A 84 -1.44 17.03 8.37
CA GLN A 84 -2.38 16.47 9.32
C GLN A 84 -2.91 17.66 10.12
N SER A 85 -3.89 18.36 9.57
CA SER A 85 -4.64 19.39 10.25
C SER A 85 -5.48 18.62 11.25
N SER A 86 -5.01 18.61 12.50
CA SER A 86 -5.79 18.27 13.68
C SER A 86 -7.06 19.14 13.82
N THR A 87 -7.26 20.10 12.93
CA THR A 87 -8.34 21.08 12.91
C THR A 87 -9.51 20.71 11.99
N SER A 88 -9.41 19.69 11.13
CA SER A 88 -10.58 19.22 10.36
C SER A 88 -11.25 18.05 11.08
N ALA A 89 -12.07 18.39 12.08
CA ALA A 89 -12.94 17.46 12.80
C ALA A 89 -14.18 17.02 11.99
N TYR A 90 -14.30 17.44 10.73
CA TYR A 90 -15.47 17.22 9.90
C TYR A 90 -15.08 16.51 8.60
N TRP A 91 -15.88 15.51 8.23
CA TRP A 91 -15.79 14.86 6.94
C TRP A 91 -15.95 15.86 5.80
N VAL A 92 -15.10 15.75 4.79
CA VAL A 92 -15.18 16.53 3.55
C VAL A 92 -15.74 15.62 2.46
N PRO A 93 -16.78 16.03 1.69
CA PRO A 93 -17.22 15.27 0.53
C PRO A 93 -16.05 14.94 -0.41
N GLY A 94 -15.88 13.65 -0.74
CA GLY A 94 -14.73 13.15 -1.50
C GLY A 94 -13.48 12.85 -0.67
N SER A 95 -13.55 12.96 0.66
CA SER A 95 -12.51 12.43 1.57
C SER A 95 -12.37 10.92 1.38
N THR A 96 -11.14 10.46 1.33
CA THR A 96 -10.77 9.03 1.22
C THR A 96 -10.46 8.41 2.58
N ASP A 97 -11.04 8.95 3.66
CA ASP A 97 -10.86 8.50 5.04
C ASP A 97 -11.56 7.17 5.38
N GLU A 98 -11.09 6.55 6.47
CA GLU A 98 -11.56 5.24 6.95
C GLU A 98 -13.00 5.27 7.49
N ALA A 99 -13.55 6.45 7.81
CA ALA A 99 -14.87 6.57 8.42
C ALA A 99 -15.99 6.65 7.38
N HIS A 100 -15.68 6.96 6.12
CA HIS A 100 -16.69 7.17 5.07
C HIS A 100 -16.34 6.36 3.83
N PHE A 101 -17.23 5.44 3.47
CA PHE A 101 -17.07 4.59 2.30
C PHE A 101 -16.80 5.40 1.02
N SER A 102 -15.74 5.04 0.30
CA SER A 102 -15.38 5.65 -0.98
C SER A 102 -14.61 4.67 -1.85
N LEU A 103 -15.01 4.54 -3.13
CA LEU A 103 -14.26 3.76 -4.13
C LEU A 103 -12.99 4.47 -4.62
N ASP A 104 -12.81 5.74 -4.26
CA ASP A 104 -11.55 6.47 -4.49
C ASP A 104 -10.53 6.22 -3.35
N SER A 105 -10.96 5.60 -2.25
CA SER A 105 -10.12 5.33 -1.08
C SER A 105 -9.40 3.99 -1.19
N ALA A 106 -8.08 4.03 -1.05
CA ALA A 106 -7.29 2.81 -0.98
C ALA A 106 -7.69 1.93 0.21
N TRP A 107 -8.02 2.53 1.36
CA TRP A 107 -8.48 1.80 2.53
C TRP A 107 -9.70 0.93 2.21
N TRP A 108 -10.75 1.55 1.67
CA TRP A 108 -12.00 0.85 1.36
C TRP A 108 -11.85 -0.13 0.22
N VAL A 109 -11.17 0.26 -0.86
CA VAL A 109 -10.94 -0.62 -2.01
C VAL A 109 -10.14 -1.87 -1.62
N HIS A 110 -9.08 -1.74 -0.81
CA HIS A 110 -8.33 -2.90 -0.35
C HIS A 110 -9.15 -3.79 0.59
N ASN A 111 -9.88 -3.18 1.53
CA ASN A 111 -10.78 -3.91 2.42
C ASN A 111 -11.89 -4.66 1.66
N LEU A 112 -12.43 -4.11 0.56
CA LEU A 112 -13.41 -4.82 -0.27
C LEU A 112 -12.83 -6.10 -0.87
N VAL A 113 -11.64 -6.01 -1.48
CA VAL A 113 -10.95 -7.17 -2.07
C VAL A 113 -10.57 -8.21 -1.02
N ALA A 114 -10.05 -7.78 0.13
CA ALA A 114 -9.74 -8.69 1.22
C ALA A 114 -11.01 -9.40 1.74
N ASN A 115 -12.11 -8.65 1.93
CA ASN A 115 -13.39 -9.23 2.32
C ASN A 115 -13.95 -10.20 1.28
N LEU A 116 -13.76 -9.95 -0.03
CA LEU A 116 -14.08 -10.91 -1.09
C LEU A 116 -13.33 -12.22 -0.87
N ALA A 117 -12.01 -12.14 -0.68
CA ALA A 117 -11.14 -13.30 -0.51
C ALA A 117 -11.40 -14.05 0.81
N TYR A 118 -11.80 -13.35 1.87
CA TYR A 118 -12.22 -13.96 3.13
C TYR A 118 -13.52 -14.76 2.96
N ALA A 119 -14.51 -14.20 2.28
CA ALA A 119 -15.80 -14.85 2.07
C ALA A 119 -15.75 -15.96 1.01
N ARG A 120 -14.87 -15.80 -0.01
CA ARG A 120 -14.74 -16.71 -1.14
C ARG A 120 -13.28 -17.06 -1.35
N TRP A 121 -12.85 -18.17 -0.75
CA TRP A 121 -11.46 -18.62 -0.81
C TRP A 121 -10.92 -18.83 -2.23
N THR A 122 -11.77 -19.13 -3.22
CA THR A 122 -11.32 -19.27 -4.61
C THR A 122 -10.76 -17.97 -5.18
N ALA A 123 -11.24 -16.80 -4.73
CA ALA A 123 -10.74 -15.50 -5.17
C ALA A 123 -9.32 -15.20 -4.66
N HIS A 124 -8.84 -15.94 -3.65
CA HIS A 124 -7.49 -15.78 -3.12
C HIS A 124 -6.42 -16.04 -4.20
N ALA A 125 -6.65 -16.97 -5.12
CA ALA A 125 -5.70 -17.27 -6.18
C ALA A 125 -5.50 -16.07 -7.12
N ASP A 126 -6.60 -15.43 -7.53
CA ASP A 126 -6.59 -14.26 -8.41
C ASP A 126 -5.93 -13.06 -7.72
N VAL A 127 -6.28 -12.80 -6.45
CA VAL A 127 -5.63 -11.73 -5.65
C VAL A 127 -4.13 -11.99 -5.47
N THR A 128 -3.73 -13.24 -5.22
CA THR A 128 -2.30 -13.58 -5.06
C THR A 128 -1.53 -13.40 -6.37
N ALA A 129 -2.14 -13.73 -7.51
CA ALA A 129 -1.52 -13.52 -8.83
C ALA A 129 -1.28 -12.03 -9.08
N GLU A 130 -2.27 -11.17 -8.80
CA GLU A 130 -2.15 -9.72 -8.94
C GLU A 130 -1.11 -9.12 -7.98
N ILE A 131 -1.05 -9.60 -6.73
CA ILE A 131 0.01 -9.19 -5.78
C ILE A 131 1.39 -9.48 -6.37
N LEU A 132 1.60 -10.68 -6.89
CA LEU A 132 2.88 -11.08 -7.47
C LEU A 132 3.24 -10.20 -8.67
N GLU A 133 2.29 -9.96 -9.57
CA GLU A 133 2.52 -9.11 -10.73
C GLU A 133 2.92 -7.68 -10.35
N VAL A 134 2.18 -7.04 -9.43
CA VAL A 134 2.49 -5.70 -8.95
C VAL A 134 3.89 -5.64 -8.33
N GLU A 135 4.20 -6.57 -7.41
CA GLU A 135 5.47 -6.53 -6.69
C GLU A 135 6.65 -6.84 -7.61
N VAL A 136 6.52 -7.79 -8.54
CA VAL A 136 7.56 -8.11 -9.53
C VAL A 136 7.80 -6.95 -10.49
N GLU A 137 6.75 -6.31 -10.98
CA GLU A 137 6.86 -5.12 -11.85
C GLU A 137 7.59 -3.99 -11.13
N ALA A 138 7.18 -3.68 -9.90
CA ALA A 138 7.77 -2.61 -9.10
C ALA A 138 9.24 -2.89 -8.76
N LEU A 139 9.58 -4.13 -8.39
CA LEU A 139 10.96 -4.55 -8.13
C LEU A 139 11.82 -4.49 -9.41
N GLY A 140 11.28 -4.96 -10.55
CA GLY A 140 11.97 -4.96 -11.83
C GLY A 140 12.26 -3.55 -12.36
N ALA A 141 11.36 -2.59 -12.11
CA ALA A 141 11.52 -1.20 -12.52
C ALA A 141 12.49 -0.39 -11.63
N ALA A 142 12.70 -0.82 -10.37
CA ALA A 142 13.42 -0.05 -9.37
C ALA A 142 14.84 0.32 -9.80
N ALA A 143 15.64 -0.64 -10.28
CA ALA A 143 17.04 -0.39 -10.65
C ALA A 143 17.19 0.68 -11.75
N ALA A 144 16.33 0.64 -12.77
CA ALA A 144 16.36 1.59 -13.87
C ALA A 144 15.89 2.99 -13.44
N LEU A 145 14.88 3.06 -12.57
CA LEU A 145 14.41 4.32 -11.98
C LEU A 145 15.50 4.96 -11.10
N GLU A 146 16.10 4.16 -10.21
CA GLU A 146 17.15 4.61 -9.30
C GLU A 146 18.39 5.08 -10.07
N ALA A 147 18.78 4.40 -11.14
CA ALA A 147 19.89 4.85 -11.99
C ALA A 147 19.64 6.25 -12.59
N LYS A 148 18.39 6.54 -13.02
CA LYS A 148 18.01 7.86 -13.53
C LYS A 148 18.07 8.92 -12.42
N ALA A 149 17.51 8.62 -11.25
CA ALA A 149 17.57 9.52 -10.09
C ALA A 149 19.02 9.81 -9.67
N LEU A 150 19.89 8.78 -9.63
CA LEU A 150 21.31 8.93 -9.33
C LEU A 150 22.05 9.80 -10.36
N SER A 151 21.68 9.74 -11.64
CA SER A 151 22.24 10.64 -12.67
C SER A 151 21.87 12.09 -12.39
N MET A 152 20.58 12.36 -12.11
CA MET A 152 20.09 13.70 -11.79
C MET A 152 20.78 14.27 -10.54
N LEU A 153 20.98 13.45 -9.50
CA LEU A 153 21.71 13.88 -8.30
C LEU A 153 23.17 14.23 -8.59
N ARG A 154 23.85 13.49 -9.48
CA ARG A 154 25.23 13.82 -9.90
C ARG A 154 25.32 15.12 -10.69
N GLU A 155 24.24 15.48 -11.38
CA GLU A 155 24.10 16.74 -12.11
C GLU A 155 23.66 17.91 -11.20
N GLY A 156 23.45 17.68 -9.89
CA GLY A 156 22.97 18.68 -8.94
C GLY A 156 21.47 19.01 -9.06
N ARG A 157 20.70 18.09 -9.66
CA ARG A 157 19.25 18.22 -9.92
C ARG A 157 18.45 17.45 -8.88
N ASP A 158 18.64 17.81 -7.61
CA ASP A 158 18.08 17.12 -6.46
C ASP A 158 16.55 17.16 -6.44
N ASP A 159 15.95 18.31 -6.76
CA ASP A 159 14.50 18.48 -6.84
C ASP A 159 13.88 17.63 -7.96
N ASP A 160 14.52 17.56 -9.13
CA ASP A 160 14.06 16.73 -10.25
C ASP A 160 14.13 15.24 -9.90
N ALA A 161 15.19 14.82 -9.19
CA ALA A 161 15.32 13.44 -8.72
C ALA A 161 14.22 13.09 -7.71
N ALA A 162 13.95 13.99 -6.76
CA ALA A 162 12.87 13.83 -5.79
C ALA A 162 11.50 13.79 -6.47
N GLN A 163 11.26 14.64 -7.47
CA GLN A 163 10.04 14.65 -8.26
C GLN A 163 9.86 13.34 -9.04
N LEU A 164 10.90 12.86 -9.73
CA LEU A 164 10.86 11.60 -10.48
C LEU A 164 10.44 10.42 -9.59
N LEU A 165 11.04 10.32 -8.40
CA LEU A 165 10.75 9.26 -7.42
C LEU A 165 9.34 9.43 -6.83
N THR A 166 8.95 10.66 -6.52
CA THR A 166 7.60 10.99 -6.04
C THR A 166 6.53 10.56 -7.03
N GLU A 167 6.70 10.95 -8.30
CA GLU A 167 5.73 10.61 -9.35
C GLU A 167 5.65 9.11 -9.60
N HIS A 168 6.76 8.39 -9.49
CA HIS A 168 6.75 6.92 -9.58
C HIS A 168 5.90 6.31 -8.47
N THR A 169 6.09 6.73 -7.21
CA THR A 169 5.28 6.29 -6.08
C THR A 169 3.80 6.62 -6.27
N VAL A 170 3.48 7.85 -6.68
CA VAL A 170 2.09 8.29 -6.91
C VAL A 170 1.42 7.46 -8.00
N ARG A 171 2.09 7.28 -9.15
CA ARG A 171 1.58 6.47 -10.26
C ARG A 171 1.37 5.02 -9.83
N ALA A 172 2.33 4.42 -9.13
CA ALA A 172 2.23 3.04 -8.66
C ALA A 172 1.02 2.85 -7.73
N GLY A 173 0.78 3.77 -6.79
CA GLY A 173 -0.35 3.63 -5.87
C GLY A 173 -1.71 3.91 -6.50
N GLN A 174 -1.79 4.84 -7.45
CA GLN A 174 -3.01 5.06 -8.24
C GLN A 174 -3.35 3.83 -9.09
N ALA A 175 -2.34 3.26 -9.77
CA ALA A 175 -2.50 2.04 -10.54
C ALA A 175 -2.92 0.87 -9.65
N LEU A 176 -2.33 0.75 -8.46
CA LEU A 176 -2.68 -0.30 -7.50
C LEU A 176 -4.15 -0.23 -7.06
N VAL A 177 -4.65 0.97 -6.71
CA VAL A 177 -6.07 1.16 -6.34
C VAL A 177 -6.99 0.79 -7.50
N ALA A 178 -6.64 1.19 -8.73
CA ALA A 178 -7.42 0.84 -9.91
C ALA A 178 -7.43 -0.68 -10.17
N ARG A 179 -6.28 -1.36 -10.02
CA ARG A 179 -6.18 -2.83 -10.14
C ARG A 179 -7.01 -3.55 -9.08
N TRP A 180 -6.95 -3.12 -7.83
CA TRP A 180 -7.74 -3.72 -6.75
C TRP A 180 -9.23 -3.52 -6.98
N LEU A 181 -9.65 -2.33 -7.39
CA LEU A 181 -11.05 -2.10 -7.71
C LEU A 181 -11.54 -3.05 -8.82
N ALA A 182 -10.72 -3.26 -9.85
CA ALA A 182 -11.03 -4.19 -10.94
C ALA A 182 -11.14 -5.67 -10.51
N LEU A 183 -10.55 -6.08 -9.38
CA LEU A 183 -10.75 -7.41 -8.81
C LEU A 183 -12.10 -7.57 -8.12
N TRP A 184 -12.73 -6.46 -7.74
CA TRP A 184 -13.99 -6.44 -7.01
C TRP A 184 -15.21 -6.33 -7.91
N VAL A 185 -15.14 -5.55 -9.00
CA VAL A 185 -16.24 -5.40 -9.99
C VAL A 185 -16.33 -6.54 -10.98
#